data_AF-A0A257A646-F1
#
_entry.id   AF-A0A257A646-F1
#
_cell.length_a   1.000
_cell.length_b   1.000
_cell.length_c   1.000
_cell.angle_alpha   90.00
_cell.angle_beta   90.00
_cell.angle_gamma   90.00
#
_symmetry.space_group_name_H-M   'P 1'
#
loop_
_entity.id
_entity.type
_entity.pdbx_description
1 polymer ?
#
loop_
_entity_poly.entity_id
_entity_poly.type
_entity_poly.pdbx_seq_one_letter_code
_entity_poly.pdbx_strand_id
1 'polypeptide(L)'
;MSDSIRITIRLSRNAAEKMEELVKSGEFKNLSEVVRTAIENFLAEKFAPRNIEKISVDLPKSTVAMLAKLVEAGDAVDLDDAIRTAVREYVRRQISLLAKEDIEKKLHEELVEGEG
;
A
#
# COMPACT_ATOMS: atom_id res chain seq x y z
N MET A 1 9.26 5.07 33.90
CA MET A 1 8.28 6.16 33.91
C MET A 1 7.67 6.20 32.52
N SER A 2 6.36 6.00 32.38
CA SER A 2 5.71 6.10 31.07
C SER A 2 5.53 7.57 30.74
N ASP A 3 6.38 8.11 29.87
CA ASP A 3 6.25 9.47 29.33
C ASP A 3 5.01 9.55 28.42
N SER A 4 3.84 9.70 29.04
CA SER A 4 2.58 9.92 28.33
C SER A 4 2.29 11.42 28.28
N ILE A 5 2.21 11.99 27.08
CA ILE A 5 1.81 13.39 26.87
C ILE A 5 0.29 13.44 26.68
N ARG A 6 -0.40 14.29 27.46
CA ARG A 6 -1.84 14.55 27.29
C ARG A 6 -2.04 15.67 26.29
N ILE A 7 -2.80 15.38 25.23
CA ILE A 7 -3.13 16.35 24.19
C ILE A 7 -4.65 16.54 24.18
N THR A 8 -5.10 17.79 24.18
CA THR A 8 -6.51 18.17 24.02
C THR A 8 -6.69 18.80 22.66
N ILE A 9 -7.56 18.21 21.82
CA ILE A 9 -7.84 18.69 20.46
C ILE A 9 -9.33 19.05 20.33
N ARG A 10 -9.64 19.99 19.43
CA ARG A 10 -11.01 20.29 19.01
C ARG A 10 -11.27 19.63 17.67
N LEU A 11 -12.36 18.87 17.57
CA LEU A 11 -12.78 18.21 16.34
C LEU A 11 -14.09 18.85 15.84
N SER A 12 -14.32 18.78 14.53
CA SER A 12 -15.63 19.13 13.98
C SER A 12 -16.67 18.10 14.42
N ARG A 13 -17.95 18.53 14.48
CA ARG A 13 -19.06 17.65 14.87
C ARG A 13 -19.13 16.41 13.98
N ASN A 14 -19.03 16.59 12.66
CA ASN A 14 -19.04 15.49 11.68
C ASN A 14 -17.90 14.49 11.91
N ALA A 15 -16.68 14.96 12.22
CA ALA A 15 -15.57 14.07 12.50
C ALA A 15 -15.80 13.26 13.78
N ALA A 16 -16.31 13.90 14.84
CA ALA A 16 -16.64 13.22 16.10
C ALA A 16 -17.72 12.15 15.90
N GLU A 17 -18.78 12.46 15.14
CA GLU A 17 -19.86 11.51 14.83
C GLU A 17 -19.35 10.27 14.10
N LYS A 18 -18.53 10.44 13.06
CA LYS A 18 -17.92 9.30 12.33
C LYS A 18 -17.02 8.45 13.23
N MET A 19 -16.25 9.08 14.11
CA MET A 19 -15.41 8.34 15.05
C MET A 19 -16.25 7.58 16.08
N GLU A 20 -17.39 8.11 16.51
CA GLU A 20 -18.33 7.38 17.35
C GLU A 20 -18.96 6.18 16.64
N GLU A 21 -19.25 6.28 15.34
CA GLU A 21 -19.72 5.14 14.54
C GLU A 21 -18.70 3.99 14.51
N LEU A 22 -17.41 4.31 14.38
CA LEU A 22 -16.32 3.32 14.42
C LEU A 22 -16.17 2.64 15.80
N VAL A 23 -16.50 3.35 16.87
CA VAL A 23 -16.55 2.75 18.22
C VAL A 23 -17.79 1.87 18.35
N LYS A 24 -18.93 2.30 17.82
CA LYS A 24 -20.20 1.55 17.85
C LYS A 24 -20.14 0.28 17.00
N SER A 25 -19.39 0.27 15.89
CA SER A 25 -19.17 -0.93 15.08
C SER A 25 -18.32 -1.99 15.80
N GLY A 26 -17.69 -1.63 16.92
CA GLY A 26 -16.79 -2.51 17.68
C GLY A 26 -15.37 -2.58 17.12
N GLU A 27 -15.06 -1.80 16.07
CA GLU A 27 -13.72 -1.73 15.48
C GLU A 27 -12.71 -1.10 16.46
N PHE A 28 -13.17 -0.18 17.31
CA PHE A 28 -12.36 0.46 18.35
C PHE A 28 -13.08 0.46 19.71
N LYS A 29 -12.33 0.38 20.81
CA LYS A 29 -12.90 0.35 22.18
C LYS A 29 -13.40 1.71 22.64
N ASN A 30 -12.75 2.79 22.20
CA ASN A 30 -13.10 4.16 22.56
C ASN A 30 -12.49 5.18 21.59
N LEU A 31 -12.96 6.42 21.65
CA LEU A 31 -12.47 7.54 20.83
C LEU A 31 -10.96 7.77 20.98
N SER A 32 -10.39 7.57 22.18
CA SER A 32 -8.95 7.77 22.40
C SER A 32 -8.09 6.70 21.73
N GLU A 33 -8.64 5.51 21.47
CA GLU A 33 -7.98 4.48 20.65
C GLU A 33 -8.02 4.88 19.18
N VAL A 34 -9.17 5.33 18.67
CA VAL A 34 -9.31 5.84 17.29
C VAL A 34 -8.29 6.94 17.00
N VAL A 35 -8.17 7.94 17.89
CA VAL A 35 -7.21 9.05 17.71
C VAL A 35 -5.77 8.56 17.74
N ARG A 36 -5.41 7.68 18.68
CA ARG A 36 -4.03 7.15 18.76
C ARG A 36 -3.67 6.36 17.50
N THR A 37 -4.54 5.43 17.09
CA THR A 37 -4.31 4.64 15.88
C THR A 37 -4.23 5.52 14.63
N ALA A 38 -5.07 6.55 14.52
CA ALA A 38 -4.99 7.50 13.42
C ALA A 38 -3.66 8.26 13.38
N ILE A 39 -3.18 8.73 14.54
CA ILE A 39 -1.88 9.41 14.65
C ILE A 39 -0.72 8.45 14.32
N GLU A 40 -0.74 7.24 14.86
CA GLU A 40 0.28 6.22 14.59
C GLU A 40 0.33 5.88 13.10
N ASN A 41 -0.82 5.67 12.46
CA ASN A 41 -0.89 5.40 11.03
C ASN A 41 -0.40 6.59 10.20
N PHE A 42 -0.81 7.81 10.55
CA PHE A 42 -0.34 9.03 9.88
C PHE A 42 1.18 9.19 9.99
N LEU A 43 1.76 8.96 11.17
CA LEU A 43 3.21 9.01 11.37
C LEU A 43 3.91 7.88 10.61
N ALA A 44 3.37 6.67 10.63
CA ALA A 44 3.93 5.53 9.90
C ALA A 44 3.89 5.72 8.38
N GLU A 45 2.94 6.49 7.86
CA GLU A 45 2.88 6.88 6.44
C GLU A 45 3.92 7.96 6.12
N LYS A 46 4.00 9.02 6.94
CA LYS A 46 4.91 10.15 6.70
C LYS A 46 6.38 9.83 6.98
N PHE A 47 6.65 8.92 7.89
CA PHE A 47 8.00 8.54 8.32
C PHE A 47 8.31 7.07 8.00
N ALA A 48 7.68 6.53 6.96
CA ALA A 48 8.03 5.21 6.45
C ALA A 48 9.55 5.12 6.15
N PRO A 49 10.20 3.97 6.41
CA PRO A 49 11.61 3.76 6.10
C PRO A 49 11.94 4.17 4.65
N ARG A 50 13.10 4.78 4.39
CA ARG A 50 13.48 5.30 3.05
C ARG A 50 13.42 4.27 1.91
N ASN A 51 13.40 2.99 2.24
CA ASN A 51 13.32 1.86 1.29
C ASN A 51 11.90 1.33 1.09
N ILE A 52 10.88 1.91 1.73
CA ILE A 52 9.48 1.47 1.65
C ILE A 52 8.60 2.70 1.45
N GLU A 53 8.01 2.82 0.26
CA GLU A 53 6.96 3.80 -0.02
C GLU A 53 5.59 3.13 0.14
N LYS A 54 4.74 3.70 1.00
CA LYS A 54 3.36 3.22 1.16
C LYS A 54 2.49 3.88 0.11
N ILE A 55 1.87 3.07 -0.75
CA ILE A 55 0.93 3.53 -1.78
C ILE A 55 -0.45 3.03 -1.40
N SER A 56 -1.39 3.95 -1.19
CA SER A 56 -2.81 3.62 -0.99
C SER A 56 -3.50 3.51 -2.35
N VAL A 57 -4.25 2.43 -2.57
CA VAL A 57 -4.97 2.19 -3.83
C VAL A 57 -6.43 1.84 -3.54
N ASP A 58 -7.33 2.50 -4.25
CA ASP A 58 -8.75 2.15 -4.24
C ASP A 58 -9.02 1.12 -5.34
N LEU A 59 -9.57 -0.03 -4.93
CA LEU A 59 -9.88 -1.13 -5.85
C LEU A 59 -11.40 -1.36 -5.94
N PRO A 60 -11.94 -1.67 -7.13
CA PRO A 60 -13.31 -2.12 -7.27
C PRO A 60 -13.58 -3.36 -6.41
N LYS A 61 -14.78 -3.46 -5.83
CA LYS A 61 -15.19 -4.62 -5.02
C LYS A 61 -15.05 -5.96 -5.77
N SER A 62 -15.29 -5.97 -7.08
CA SER A 62 -15.10 -7.15 -7.92
C SER A 62 -13.64 -7.61 -7.95
N THR A 63 -12.69 -6.68 -8.04
CA THR A 63 -11.25 -6.99 -8.00
C THR A 63 -10.85 -7.53 -6.64
N VAL A 64 -11.34 -6.93 -5.56
CA VAL A 64 -11.11 -7.43 -4.19
C VAL A 64 -11.63 -8.86 -4.03
N ALA A 65 -12.83 -9.15 -4.53
CA ALA A 65 -13.39 -10.50 -4.51
C ALA A 65 -12.56 -11.50 -5.33
N MET A 66 -11.92 -11.07 -6.41
CA MET A 66 -11.02 -11.93 -7.20
C MET A 66 -9.71 -12.22 -6.47
N LEU A 67 -9.14 -11.21 -5.80
CA LEU A 67 -7.94 -11.37 -4.98
C LEU A 67 -8.20 -12.28 -3.77
N ALA A 68 -9.39 -12.21 -3.18
CA ALA A 68 -9.79 -13.11 -2.09
C ALA A 68 -9.75 -14.60 -2.51
N LYS A 69 -10.09 -14.90 -3.77
CA LYS A 69 -9.98 -16.28 -4.29
C LYS A 69 -8.54 -16.81 -4.32
N LEU A 70 -7.54 -15.93 -4.48
CA LEU A 70 -6.13 -16.34 -4.42
C LEU A 70 -5.73 -16.75 -3.01
N VAL A 71 -6.28 -16.07 -1.99
CA VAL A 71 -6.09 -16.44 -0.59
C VAL A 71 -6.80 -17.77 -0.30
N GLU A 72 -8.03 -17.94 -0.77
CA GLU A 72 -8.79 -19.20 -0.63
C GLU A 72 -8.10 -20.39 -1.31
N ALA A 73 -7.45 -20.16 -2.45
CA ALA A 73 -6.68 -21.17 -3.18
C ALA A 73 -5.34 -21.51 -2.49
N GLY A 74 -4.91 -20.73 -1.49
CA GLY A 74 -3.62 -20.88 -0.81
C GLY A 74 -2.43 -20.27 -1.56
N ASP A 75 -2.68 -19.51 -2.62
CA ASP A 75 -1.64 -18.83 -3.42
C ASP A 75 -1.11 -17.56 -2.74
N ALA A 76 -1.83 -17.04 -1.74
CA ALA A 76 -1.44 -15.89 -0.94
C ALA A 76 -1.81 -16.09 0.53
N VAL A 77 -1.02 -15.49 1.44
CA VAL A 77 -1.28 -15.57 2.89
C VAL A 77 -2.51 -14.75 3.30
N ASP A 78 -2.64 -13.55 2.72
CA ASP A 78 -3.75 -12.63 2.92
C ASP A 78 -3.94 -11.74 1.69
N LEU A 79 -4.93 -10.84 1.74
CA LEU A 79 -5.25 -9.95 0.62
C LEU A 79 -4.09 -8.98 0.29
N ASP A 80 -3.40 -8.50 1.32
CA ASP A 80 -2.28 -7.56 1.16
C ASP A 80 -1.08 -8.25 0.48
N ASP A 81 -0.83 -9.51 0.83
CA ASP A 81 0.18 -10.36 0.21
C ASP A 81 -0.16 -10.67 -1.26
N ALA A 82 -1.44 -10.94 -1.56
CA ALA A 82 -1.91 -11.12 -2.92
C ALA A 82 -1.66 -9.87 -3.78
N ILE A 83 -1.99 -8.69 -3.25
CA ILE A 83 -1.76 -7.40 -3.92
C ILE A 83 -0.26 -7.17 -4.13
N ARG A 84 0.55 -7.35 -3.09
CA ARG A 84 2.00 -7.12 -3.15
C ARG A 84 2.66 -8.04 -4.17
N THR A 85 2.24 -9.30 -4.23
CA THR A 85 2.74 -10.28 -5.19
C THR A 85 2.35 -9.91 -6.62
N ALA A 86 1.09 -9.55 -6.85
CA ALA A 86 0.63 -9.12 -8.16
C ALA A 86 1.40 -7.90 -8.68
N VAL A 87 1.59 -6.88 -7.84
CA VAL A 87 2.35 -5.67 -8.18
C VAL A 87 3.82 -6.02 -8.45
N ARG A 88 4.45 -6.83 -7.59
CA ARG A 88 5.86 -7.23 -7.74
C ARG A 88 6.11 -7.96 -9.06
N GLU A 89 5.29 -8.95 -9.37
CA GLU A 89 5.44 -9.75 -10.59
C GLU A 89 5.18 -8.93 -11.84
N TYR A 90 4.16 -8.06 -11.82
CA TYR A 90 3.91 -7.13 -12.92
C TYR A 90 5.11 -6.22 -13.16
N VAL A 91 5.62 -5.53 -12.12
CA VAL A 91 6.75 -4.61 -12.24
C VAL A 91 8.00 -5.35 -12.72
N ARG A 92 8.31 -6.52 -12.15
CA ARG A 92 9.45 -7.34 -12.55
C ARG A 92 9.38 -7.72 -14.03
N ARG A 93 8.21 -8.10 -14.52
CA ARG A 93 7.97 -8.42 -15.94
C ARG A 93 8.17 -7.19 -16.82
N GLN A 94 7.61 -6.03 -16.45
CA GLN A 94 7.75 -4.80 -17.24
C GLN A 94 9.21 -4.33 -17.31
N ILE A 95 9.94 -4.34 -16.20
CA ILE A 95 11.38 -3.98 -16.18
C ILE A 95 12.18 -4.93 -17.08
N SER A 96 11.88 -6.23 -17.03
CA SER A 96 12.58 -7.22 -17.87
C SER A 96 12.35 -6.97 -19.36
N LEU A 97 11.13 -6.56 -19.75
CA LEU A 97 10.80 -6.23 -21.13
C LEU A 97 11.55 -4.97 -21.60
N LEU A 98 11.53 -3.90 -20.80
CA LEU A 98 12.25 -2.66 -21.10
C LEU A 98 13.76 -2.91 -21.23
N ALA A 99 14.34 -3.70 -20.33
CA ALA A 99 15.76 -4.05 -20.40
C ALA A 99 16.08 -4.86 -21.67
N LYS A 100 15.17 -5.73 -22.12
CA LYS A 100 15.35 -6.51 -23.37
C LYS A 100 15.30 -5.59 -24.60
N GLU A 101 14.36 -4.66 -24.64
CA GLU A 101 14.24 -3.67 -25.73
C GLU A 101 15.48 -2.76 -25.80
N ASP A 102 16.01 -2.31 -24.66
CA ASP A 102 17.23 -1.51 -24.60
C ASP A 102 18.46 -2.29 -25.10
N ILE A 103 18.55 -3.59 -24.79
CA ILE A 103 19.61 -4.47 -25.29
C ILE A 103 19.47 -4.67 -26.81
N GLU A 104 18.26 -4.92 -27.30
CA GLU A 104 18.00 -5.09 -28.75
C GLU A 104 18.32 -3.83 -29.54
N LYS A 105 18.02 -2.64 -29.01
CA LYS A 105 18.41 -1.36 -29.62
C LYS A 105 19.92 -1.20 -29.72
N LYS A 106 20.66 -1.44 -28.63
CA LYS A 106 22.12 -1.32 -28.62
C LYS A 106 22.80 -2.31 -29.58
N LEU A 107 22.32 -3.55 -29.64
CA LEU A 107 22.79 -4.53 -30.62
C LEU A 107 22.52 -4.08 -32.06
N HIS A 108 21.36 -3.48 -32.33
CA HIS A 108 21.04 -2.96 -33.66
C HIS A 108 21.94 -1.78 -34.03
N GLU A 109 22.19 -0.85 -33.11
CA GLU A 109 23.10 0.28 -33.31
C GLU A 109 24.54 -0.19 -33.58
N GLU A 110 25.06 -1.14 -32.81
CA GLU A 110 26.40 -1.71 -33.01
C GLU A 110 26.54 -2.46 -34.36
N LEU A 111 25.49 -3.15 -34.80
CA LEU A 111 25.48 -3.84 -36.10
C LEU A 111 25.41 -2.85 -37.28
N VAL A 112 24.69 -1.73 -37.12
CA VAL A 112 24.59 -0.69 -38.16
C VAL A 112 25.86 0.17 -38.23
N GLU A 113 26.54 0.41 -37.10
CA GLU A 113 27.83 1.13 -37.09
C GLU A 113 29.02 0.26 -37.53
N GLY A 114 28.94 -1.07 -37.40
CA GLY A 114 30.00 -2.01 -37.80
C GLY A 114 30.13 -2.28 -39.30
N GLU A 115 29.21 -1.80 -40.14
CA GLU A 115 29.22 -1.97 -41.60
C GLU A 115 29.67 -0.72 -42.39
N GLY A 116 30.19 0.32 -41.70
CA GLY A 116 30.61 1.61 -42.28
C GLY A 116 32.11 1.75 -42.58
#